data_AF-A0A9E0ENE8-F1
#
_entry.id   AF-A0A9E0ENE8-F1
#
_cell.length_a   1.000
_cell.length_b   1.000
_cell.length_c   1.000
_cell.angle_alpha   90.00
_cell.angle_beta   90.00
_cell.angle_gamma   90.00
#
_symmetry.space_group_name_H-M   'P 1'
#
loop_
_entity.id
_entity.type
_entity.pdbx_description
1 polymer ?
#
loop_
_entity_poly.entity_id
_entity_poly.type
_entity_poly.pdbx_seq_one_letter_code
_entity_poly.pdbx_strand_id
1 'polypeptide(L)'
;TSSGDETAQQTKLENDDENKNNISKPPIFDIFLESIEFIENSNIVSKFLYYDVPKNIPVSYTKNNEIISSCMINNRIKQYVSCSFEYNDTSIVLLEVESDNNDFATWVMSSEKTILEEDIVKILELRYSEQKLLETIKDEYNNLSNLKFNTHRHAQINDENEHEEVLERWLLRLLHKVSKS
;
A
#
# COMPACT_ATOMS: atom_id res chain seq x y z
N THR A 1 10.59 -11.99 -70.82
CA THR A 1 9.97 -11.00 -69.91
C THR A 1 8.63 -11.56 -69.48
N SER A 2 8.40 -11.63 -68.15
CA SER A 2 7.18 -12.15 -67.49
C SER A 2 6.97 -13.67 -67.68
N SER A 3 6.44 -14.45 -66.75
CA SER A 3 5.82 -14.23 -65.44
C SER A 3 5.72 -15.63 -64.82
N GLY A 4 6.00 -15.78 -63.53
CA GLY A 4 5.86 -17.08 -62.87
C GLY A 4 6.37 -17.03 -61.44
N ASP A 5 5.91 -16.06 -60.66
CA ASP A 5 6.13 -16.03 -59.22
C ASP A 5 5.27 -17.12 -58.56
N GLU A 6 5.94 -18.06 -57.92
CA GLU A 6 5.35 -19.11 -57.09
C GLU A 6 4.66 -18.47 -55.88
N THR A 7 3.33 -18.41 -55.92
CA THR A 7 2.51 -17.99 -54.79
C THR A 7 2.27 -19.21 -53.88
N ALA A 8 3.10 -19.34 -52.84
CA ALA A 8 2.82 -20.23 -51.73
C ALA A 8 1.67 -19.66 -50.88
N GLN A 9 0.44 -20.14 -51.09
CA GLN A 9 -0.66 -19.96 -50.16
C GLN A 9 -0.44 -20.83 -48.91
N GLN A 10 0.12 -20.23 -47.86
CA GLN A 10 -0.10 -20.72 -46.49
C GLN A 10 -1.09 -19.79 -45.81
N THR A 11 -2.37 -20.13 -45.88
CA THR A 11 -3.41 -19.55 -45.03
C THR A 11 -3.27 -20.15 -43.63
N LYS A 12 -2.34 -19.62 -42.83
CA LYS A 12 -2.44 -19.69 -41.37
C LYS A 12 -3.34 -18.54 -40.93
N LEU A 13 -4.62 -18.83 -40.78
CA LEU A 13 -5.49 -18.05 -39.90
C LEU A 13 -5.07 -18.40 -38.46
N GLU A 14 -4.01 -17.75 -37.97
CA GLU A 14 -3.84 -17.54 -36.55
C GLU A 14 -4.85 -16.44 -36.19
N ASN A 15 -5.96 -16.84 -35.57
CA ASN A 15 -6.81 -15.90 -34.85
C ASN A 15 -5.97 -15.38 -33.67
N ASP A 16 -5.27 -14.27 -33.92
CA ASP A 16 -4.74 -13.41 -32.88
C ASP A 16 -5.94 -12.79 -32.15
N ASP A 17 -6.44 -13.51 -31.14
CA ASP A 17 -7.37 -12.96 -30.17
C ASP A 17 -6.65 -11.86 -29.41
N GLU A 18 -7.04 -10.63 -29.76
CA GLU A 18 -6.54 -9.38 -29.26
C GLU A 18 -6.57 -9.31 -27.72
N ASN A 19 -5.50 -8.76 -27.15
CA ASN A 19 -5.49 -8.06 -25.86
C ASN A 19 -5.97 -8.85 -24.63
N LYS A 20 -5.20 -9.87 -24.23
CA LYS A 20 -4.86 -9.95 -22.81
C LYS A 20 -3.85 -8.84 -22.54
N ASN A 21 -4.36 -7.67 -22.16
CA ASN A 21 -3.60 -6.68 -21.40
C ASN A 21 -3.06 -7.38 -20.14
N ASN A 22 -1.89 -8.01 -20.26
CA ASN A 22 -1.04 -8.39 -19.14
C ASN A 22 -0.49 -7.08 -18.57
N ILE A 23 -1.38 -6.26 -18.00
CA ILE A 23 -0.97 -5.26 -17.03
C ILE A 23 -0.42 -6.12 -15.89
N SER A 24 0.91 -6.14 -15.77
CA SER A 24 1.61 -6.67 -14.61
C SER A 24 0.85 -6.14 -13.40
N LYS A 25 0.09 -7.01 -12.73
CA LYS A 25 -0.55 -6.62 -11.48
C LYS A 25 0.62 -6.27 -10.57
N PRO A 26 0.72 -5.02 -10.06
CA PRO A 26 1.76 -4.71 -9.12
C PRO A 26 1.65 -5.75 -8.00
N PRO A 27 2.77 -6.27 -7.51
CA PRO A 27 2.75 -7.07 -6.32
C PRO A 27 2.19 -6.20 -5.20
N ILE A 28 0.94 -6.46 -4.82
CA ILE A 28 0.08 -5.42 -4.22
C ILE A 28 0.61 -5.00 -2.83
N PHE A 29 1.39 -5.88 -2.19
CA PHE A 29 2.01 -5.62 -0.90
C PHE A 29 3.50 -6.03 -0.82
N ASP A 30 4.17 -6.50 -1.88
CA ASP A 30 5.48 -7.16 -1.71
C ASP A 30 6.53 -6.25 -1.08
N ILE A 31 6.63 -4.98 -1.50
CA ILE A 31 7.57 -4.01 -0.88
C ILE A 31 7.21 -3.78 0.59
N PHE A 32 5.92 -3.75 0.94
CA PHE A 32 5.49 -3.62 2.32
C PHE A 32 5.85 -4.86 3.13
N LEU A 33 5.58 -6.07 2.61
CA LEU A 33 5.90 -7.35 3.24
C LEU A 33 7.40 -7.48 3.51
N GLU A 34 8.22 -7.15 2.51
CA GLU A 34 9.67 -7.13 2.61
C GLU A 34 10.16 -6.11 3.65
N SER A 35 9.55 -4.92 3.68
CA SER A 35 9.88 -3.89 4.67
C SER A 35 9.55 -4.33 6.10
N ILE A 36 8.41 -5.00 6.32
CA ILE A 36 8.02 -5.45 7.66
C ILE A 36 8.79 -6.69 8.12
N GLU A 37 9.20 -7.56 7.19
CA GLU A 37 10.11 -8.68 7.49
C GLU A 37 11.48 -8.15 7.96
N PHE A 38 12.00 -7.12 7.30
CA PHE A 38 13.22 -6.45 7.76
C PHE A 38 13.03 -5.82 9.15
N ILE A 39 11.90 -5.16 9.41
CA ILE A 39 11.59 -4.59 10.72
C ILE A 39 11.61 -5.67 11.81
N GLU A 40 10.90 -6.78 11.60
CA GLU A 40 10.80 -7.89 12.56
C GLU A 40 12.19 -8.44 12.91
N ASN A 41 13.07 -8.56 11.91
CA ASN A 41 14.42 -9.11 12.08
C ASN A 41 15.48 -8.08 12.54
N SER A 42 15.15 -6.78 12.58
CA SER A 42 16.11 -5.71 12.87
C SER A 42 16.65 -5.67 14.30
N ASN A 43 15.95 -6.30 15.26
CA ASN A 43 16.16 -6.15 16.72
C ASN A 43 16.02 -4.71 17.26
N ILE A 44 15.56 -3.74 16.45
CA ILE A 44 15.39 -2.34 16.84
C ILE A 44 14.01 -2.11 17.50
N VAL A 45 13.02 -2.91 17.12
CA VAL A 45 11.64 -2.81 17.58
C VAL A 45 11.28 -3.96 18.51
N SER A 46 10.17 -3.82 19.24
CA SER A 46 9.64 -4.88 20.09
C SER A 46 8.14 -5.09 19.85
N LYS A 47 7.58 -6.19 20.37
CA LYS A 47 6.16 -6.55 20.25
C LYS A 47 5.62 -6.47 18.82
N PHE A 48 6.44 -6.90 17.86
CA PHE A 48 6.05 -6.95 16.47
C PHE A 48 4.86 -7.91 16.28
N LEU A 49 3.87 -7.48 15.53
CA LEU A 49 2.69 -8.26 15.15
C LEU A 49 2.26 -7.86 13.75
N TYR A 50 2.14 -8.85 12.87
CA TYR A 50 1.61 -8.67 11.54
C TYR A 50 0.25 -9.38 11.42
N TYR A 51 -0.73 -8.67 10.85
CA TYR A 51 -2.03 -9.23 10.52
C TYR A 51 -2.04 -9.60 9.04
N ASP A 52 -1.81 -10.89 8.77
CA ASP A 52 -1.60 -11.46 7.44
C ASP A 52 -2.88 -11.65 6.62
N VAL A 53 -4.05 -11.58 7.25
CA VAL A 53 -5.34 -11.64 6.57
C VAL A 53 -5.76 -10.23 6.11
N PRO A 54 -5.83 -9.97 4.79
CA PRO A 54 -6.27 -8.68 4.27
C PRO A 54 -7.72 -8.39 4.65
N LYS A 55 -8.00 -7.14 5.04
CA LYS A 55 -9.33 -6.66 5.43
C LYS A 55 -9.86 -5.68 4.40
N ASN A 56 -11.17 -5.68 4.16
CA ASN A 56 -11.78 -4.69 3.26
C ASN A 56 -11.75 -3.30 3.91
N ILE A 57 -11.48 -2.27 3.12
CA ILE A 57 -11.68 -0.89 3.58
C ILE A 57 -13.19 -0.61 3.80
N PRO A 58 -13.53 0.36 4.67
CA PRO A 58 -14.86 0.96 4.70
C PRO A 58 -15.22 1.56 3.34
N VAL A 59 -16.48 1.42 2.93
CA VAL A 59 -16.96 1.85 1.61
C VAL A 59 -18.00 2.96 1.71
N SER A 60 -18.02 3.81 0.69
CA SER A 60 -19.10 4.76 0.44
C SER A 60 -19.79 4.47 -0.89
N TYR A 61 -21.01 4.98 -1.01
CA TYR A 61 -21.90 4.72 -2.15
C TYR A 61 -22.24 6.01 -2.89
N THR A 62 -22.32 5.91 -4.21
CA THR A 62 -22.88 6.98 -5.06
C THR A 62 -24.38 7.13 -4.79
N LYS A 63 -24.98 8.20 -5.35
CA LYS A 63 -26.43 8.41 -5.31
C LYS A 63 -27.24 7.28 -5.96
N ASN A 64 -26.61 6.49 -6.83
CA ASN A 64 -27.22 5.36 -7.51
C ASN A 64 -27.04 4.03 -6.75
N ASN A 65 -26.55 4.08 -5.50
CA ASN A 65 -26.29 2.91 -4.67
C ASN A 65 -25.16 2.00 -5.21
N GLU A 66 -24.22 2.58 -5.95
CA GLU A 66 -23.01 1.89 -6.43
C GLU A 66 -21.82 2.25 -5.54
N ILE A 67 -20.90 1.32 -5.30
CA ILE A 67 -19.68 1.63 -4.53
C ILE A 67 -18.84 2.65 -5.30
N ILE A 68 -18.31 3.66 -4.59
CA ILE A 68 -17.50 4.70 -5.21
C ILE A 68 -16.19 4.12 -5.73
N SER A 69 -15.79 4.53 -6.94
CA SER A 69 -14.62 3.99 -7.65
C SER A 69 -13.32 4.06 -6.85
N SER A 70 -13.13 5.08 -6.00
CA SER A 70 -11.95 5.21 -5.14
C SER A 70 -11.80 4.04 -4.14
N CYS A 71 -12.90 3.34 -3.82
CA CYS A 71 -12.93 2.20 -2.92
C CYS A 71 -12.73 0.85 -3.63
N MET A 72 -12.62 0.84 -4.96
CA MET A 72 -12.59 -0.36 -5.78
C MET A 72 -11.24 -0.51 -6.49
N ILE A 73 -10.77 -1.75 -6.62
CA ILE A 73 -9.60 -2.17 -7.41
C ILE A 73 -9.97 -3.48 -8.10
N ASN A 74 -9.69 -3.60 -9.41
CA ASN A 74 -9.95 -4.84 -10.17
C ASN A 74 -11.37 -5.44 -9.93
N ASN A 75 -12.42 -4.60 -9.94
CA ASN A 75 -13.82 -4.97 -9.70
C ASN A 75 -14.14 -5.58 -8.32
N ARG A 76 -13.29 -5.35 -7.31
CA ARG A 76 -13.58 -5.67 -5.91
C ARG A 76 -13.26 -4.50 -4.98
N ILE A 77 -13.72 -4.58 -3.74
CA ILE A 77 -13.37 -3.60 -2.70
C ILE A 77 -11.86 -3.68 -2.44
N LYS A 78 -11.23 -2.52 -2.27
CA LYS A 78 -9.82 -2.43 -1.86
C LYS A 78 -9.63 -3.07 -0.49
N GLN A 79 -8.50 -3.72 -0.33
CA GLN A 79 -8.11 -4.31 0.93
C GLN A 79 -6.97 -3.52 1.57
N TYR A 80 -6.69 -3.84 2.82
CA TYR A 80 -5.53 -3.34 3.52
C TYR A 80 -4.94 -4.44 4.40
N VAL A 81 -3.65 -4.30 4.67
CA VAL A 81 -2.92 -5.08 5.67
C VAL A 81 -2.23 -4.12 6.63
N SER A 82 -1.92 -4.61 7.82
CA SER A 82 -1.26 -3.80 8.84
C SER A 82 -0.30 -4.60 9.69
N CYS A 83 0.78 -3.96 10.13
CA CYS A 83 1.62 -4.46 11.21
C CYS A 83 1.68 -3.43 12.34
N SER A 84 1.97 -3.91 13.55
CA SER A 84 2.19 -3.07 14.72
C SER A 84 3.48 -3.47 15.42
N PHE A 85 4.16 -2.50 16.03
CA PHE A 85 5.32 -2.74 16.87
C PHE A 85 5.52 -1.56 17.83
N GLU A 86 6.42 -1.73 18.78
CA GLU A 86 6.83 -0.69 19.72
C GLU A 86 8.28 -0.27 19.46
N TYR A 87 8.52 1.04 19.52
CA TYR A 87 9.85 1.66 19.48
C TYR A 87 9.91 2.81 20.48
N ASN A 88 10.85 2.76 21.43
CA ASN A 88 11.02 3.77 22.50
C ASN A 88 9.68 4.17 23.17
N ASP A 89 8.95 3.18 23.70
CA ASP A 89 7.64 3.35 24.35
C ASP A 89 6.53 3.96 23.47
N THR A 90 6.76 4.05 22.15
CA THR A 90 5.77 4.50 21.17
C THR A 90 5.18 3.29 20.45
N SER A 91 3.86 3.14 20.52
CA SER A 91 3.10 2.21 19.69
C SER A 91 3.07 2.74 18.26
N ILE A 92 3.48 1.93 17.29
CA ILE A 92 3.48 2.26 15.87
C ILE A 92 2.65 1.22 15.13
N VAL A 93 1.77 1.71 14.24
CA VAL A 93 1.06 0.88 13.27
C VAL A 93 1.44 1.34 11.88
N LEU A 94 1.84 0.39 11.04
CA LEU A 94 1.99 0.59 9.61
C LEU A 94 0.79 -0.04 8.90
N LEU A 95 0.22 0.70 7.97
CA LEU A 95 -0.97 0.34 7.21
C LEU A 95 -0.67 0.50 5.72
N GLU A 96 -0.92 -0.55 4.97
CA GLU A 96 -0.77 -0.55 3.51
C GLU A 96 -2.14 -0.84 2.90
N VAL A 97 -2.61 0.07 2.04
CA VAL A 97 -3.91 -0.05 1.36
C VAL A 97 -3.67 -0.25 -0.12
N GLU A 98 -4.40 -1.18 -0.72
CA GLU A 98 -4.25 -1.45 -2.15
C GLU A 98 -4.54 -0.21 -2.99
N SER A 99 -3.71 0.02 -4.00
CA SER A 99 -3.86 1.15 -4.92
C SER A 99 -3.62 0.71 -6.37
N ASP A 100 -4.46 1.24 -7.27
CA ASP A 100 -4.34 1.05 -8.73
C ASP A 100 -3.18 1.86 -9.32
N ASN A 101 -2.85 2.96 -8.66
CA ASN A 101 -1.66 3.74 -8.94
C ASN A 101 -0.55 3.24 -8.02
N ASN A 102 0.70 3.37 -8.44
CA ASN A 102 1.84 3.21 -7.55
C ASN A 102 1.80 4.31 -6.46
N ASP A 103 0.87 4.24 -5.53
CA ASP A 103 0.80 5.11 -4.37
C ASP A 103 1.86 4.59 -3.43
N PHE A 104 3.06 5.18 -3.55
CA PHE A 104 4.28 4.64 -2.98
C PHE A 104 4.41 4.97 -1.49
N ALA A 105 3.35 4.89 -0.71
CA ALA A 105 3.41 5.34 0.68
C ALA A 105 2.60 4.48 1.64
N THR A 106 3.32 3.90 2.60
CA THR A 106 2.78 3.29 3.80
C THR A 106 2.21 4.36 4.72
N TRP A 107 1.03 4.10 5.25
CA TRP A 107 0.39 4.97 6.24
C TRP A 107 0.92 4.61 7.62
N VAL A 108 1.22 5.61 8.42
CA VAL A 108 1.91 5.47 9.71
C VAL A 108 1.07 6.12 10.79
N MET A 109 0.70 5.33 11.78
CA MET A 109 0.06 5.80 12.99
C MET A 109 1.02 5.62 14.16
N SER A 110 1.14 6.62 15.03
CA SER A 110 1.99 6.52 16.22
C SER A 110 1.36 7.16 17.44
N SER A 111 1.51 6.53 18.61
CA SER A 111 0.97 7.03 19.87
C SER A 111 1.75 6.51 21.07
N GLU A 112 1.75 7.26 22.16
CA GLU A 112 2.22 6.78 23.48
C GLU A 112 1.28 5.73 24.10
N LYS A 113 0.08 5.56 23.51
CA LYS A 113 -0.89 4.54 23.90
C LYS A 113 -0.97 3.45 22.84
N THR A 114 -1.46 2.28 23.23
CA THR A 114 -1.80 1.22 22.28
C THR A 114 -2.78 1.73 21.24
N ILE A 115 -2.45 1.52 19.97
CA ILE A 115 -3.32 1.82 18.84
C ILE A 115 -4.22 0.60 18.60
N LEU A 116 -5.53 0.81 18.59
CA LEU A 116 -6.50 -0.26 18.41
C LEU A 116 -6.97 -0.34 16.96
N GLU A 117 -7.59 -1.47 16.59
CA GLU A 117 -8.16 -1.64 15.25
C GLU A 117 -9.21 -0.57 14.92
N GLU A 118 -9.98 -0.13 15.91
CA GLU A 118 -10.95 0.96 15.76
C GLU A 118 -10.30 2.29 15.34
N ASP A 119 -9.08 2.58 15.77
CA ASP A 119 -8.34 3.77 15.32
C ASP A 119 -7.97 3.66 13.84
N ILE A 120 -7.54 2.48 13.39
CA ILE A 120 -7.20 2.19 11.99
C ILE A 120 -8.44 2.36 11.11
N VAL A 121 -9.55 1.72 11.52
CA VAL A 121 -10.82 1.78 10.80
C VAL A 121 -11.30 3.23 10.69
N LYS A 122 -11.20 4.03 11.75
CA LYS A 122 -11.61 5.43 11.72
C LYS A 122 -10.84 6.26 10.70
N ILE A 123 -9.53 6.07 10.57
CA ILE A 123 -8.73 6.75 9.53
C ILE A 123 -9.14 6.30 8.12
N LEU A 124 -9.40 5.01 7.94
CA LEU A 124 -9.90 4.47 6.68
C LEU A 124 -11.30 5.02 6.34
N GLU A 125 -12.19 5.15 7.31
CA GLU A 125 -13.52 5.77 7.15
C GLU A 125 -13.40 7.22 6.70
N LEU A 126 -12.55 8.01 7.35
CA LEU A 126 -12.29 9.40 6.95
C LEU A 126 -11.84 9.48 5.49
N ARG A 127 -10.96 8.56 5.05
CA ARG A 127 -10.43 8.56 3.68
C ARG A 127 -11.45 8.08 2.64
N TYR A 128 -12.12 6.95 2.91
CA TYR A 128 -12.89 6.22 1.91
C TYR A 128 -14.40 6.40 2.05
N SER A 129 -14.89 6.51 3.29
CA SER A 129 -16.31 6.73 3.56
C SER A 129 -16.69 8.21 3.44
N GLU A 130 -15.94 9.07 4.13
CA GLU A 130 -16.14 10.53 4.14
C GLU A 130 -15.40 11.26 3.00
N GLN A 131 -14.55 10.56 2.27
CA GLN A 131 -13.79 11.09 1.13
C GLN A 131 -12.86 12.26 1.46
N LYS A 132 -12.38 12.37 2.70
CA LYS A 132 -11.39 13.38 3.06
C LYS A 132 -10.08 13.15 2.29
N LEU A 133 -9.38 14.24 2.02
CA LEU A 133 -8.01 14.19 1.52
C LEU A 133 -7.07 13.73 2.64
N LEU A 134 -6.03 12.98 2.31
CA LEU A 134 -5.05 12.51 3.31
C LEU A 134 -4.43 13.66 4.10
N GLU A 135 -4.20 14.82 3.47
CA GLU A 135 -3.65 15.99 4.15
C GLU A 135 -4.60 16.52 5.24
N THR A 136 -5.89 16.58 4.94
CA THR A 136 -6.91 16.96 5.92
C THR A 136 -6.94 16.00 7.12
N ILE A 137 -6.77 14.70 6.87
CA ILE A 137 -6.72 13.70 7.94
C ILE A 137 -5.44 13.88 8.78
N LYS A 138 -4.29 14.13 8.14
CA LYS A 138 -3.04 14.41 8.87
C LYS A 138 -3.17 15.65 9.76
N ASP A 139 -3.75 16.72 9.25
CA ASP A 139 -3.98 17.95 10.03
C ASP A 139 -4.87 17.68 11.25
N GLU A 140 -5.93 16.88 11.08
CA GLU A 140 -6.86 16.52 12.16
C GLU A 140 -6.18 15.72 13.29
N TYR A 141 -5.32 14.77 12.95
CA TYR A 141 -4.66 13.90 13.94
C TYR A 141 -3.36 14.48 14.52
N ASN A 142 -2.65 15.31 13.75
CA ASN A 142 -1.38 15.85 14.21
C ASN A 142 -1.55 17.11 15.07
N ASN A 143 -2.69 17.80 14.94
CA ASN A 143 -3.00 18.97 15.76
C ASN A 143 -3.72 18.54 17.06
N LEU A 144 -3.01 18.58 18.19
CA LEU A 144 -3.53 18.36 19.56
C LEU A 144 -3.98 16.93 19.92
N SER A 145 -3.83 15.95 19.04
CA SER A 145 -4.18 14.55 19.31
C SER A 145 -2.99 13.71 19.80
N ASN A 146 -3.27 12.72 20.66
CA ASN A 146 -2.31 11.72 21.16
C ASN A 146 -1.92 10.67 20.10
N LEU A 147 -2.67 10.59 19.01
CA LEU A 147 -2.47 9.66 17.91
C LEU A 147 -2.03 10.47 16.69
N LYS A 148 -0.79 10.30 16.25
CA LYS A 148 -0.29 10.97 15.05
C LYS A 148 -0.57 10.12 13.83
N PHE A 149 -0.86 10.78 12.71
CA PHE A 149 -1.07 10.13 11.43
C PHE A 149 -0.20 10.77 10.37
N ASN A 150 0.54 9.94 9.63
CA ASN A 150 1.49 10.34 8.63
C ASN A 150 1.52 9.35 7.47
N THR A 151 2.21 9.73 6.39
CA THR A 151 2.61 8.79 5.35
C THR A 151 4.13 8.71 5.29
N HIS A 152 4.65 7.56 4.91
CA HIS A 152 6.07 7.29 4.72
C HIS A 152 6.27 6.60 3.37
N ARG A 153 7.15 7.16 2.54
CA ARG A 153 7.33 6.64 1.18
C ARG A 153 7.97 5.26 1.24
N HIS A 154 7.55 4.34 0.38
CA HIS A 154 8.14 3.00 0.25
C HIS A 154 9.65 3.04 0.02
N ALA A 155 10.31 1.96 0.42
CA ALA A 155 11.70 1.73 0.08
C ALA A 155 11.87 1.69 -1.45
N GLN A 156 12.89 2.40 -1.96
CA GLN A 156 13.20 2.44 -3.39
C GLN A 156 14.42 1.59 -3.65
N ILE A 157 14.18 0.29 -3.85
CA ILE A 157 15.21 -0.68 -4.19
C ILE A 157 15.44 -0.61 -5.70
N ASN A 158 16.58 -0.03 -6.10
CA ASN A 158 16.98 0.07 -7.50
C ASN A 158 18.13 -0.89 -7.85
N ASP A 159 18.85 -1.39 -6.84
CA ASP A 159 19.95 -2.35 -6.95
C ASP A 159 19.78 -3.39 -5.83
N GLU A 160 19.76 -4.67 -6.21
CA GLU A 160 19.64 -5.79 -5.26
C GLU A 160 20.84 -5.86 -4.30
N ASN A 161 22.01 -5.35 -4.69
CA ASN A 161 23.19 -5.34 -3.83
C ASN A 161 23.11 -4.31 -2.69
N GLU A 162 22.23 -3.32 -2.79
CA GLU A 162 22.02 -2.29 -1.76
C GLU A 162 20.72 -2.50 -0.96
N HIS A 163 20.06 -3.63 -1.18
CA HIS A 163 18.71 -3.89 -0.71
C HIS A 163 18.55 -3.72 0.81
N GLU A 164 19.41 -4.39 1.59
CA GLU A 164 19.39 -4.32 3.05
C GLU A 164 19.67 -2.90 3.57
N GLU A 165 20.64 -2.19 2.99
CA GLU A 165 20.97 -0.80 3.36
C GLU A 165 19.80 0.16 3.06
N VAL A 166 19.10 -0.07 1.94
CA VAL A 166 17.91 0.71 1.56
C VAL A 166 16.79 0.52 2.59
N LEU A 167 16.53 -0.71 3.01
CA LEU A 167 15.52 -1.03 4.03
C LEU A 167 15.92 -0.49 5.41
N GLU A 168 17.18 -0.61 5.80
CA GLU A 168 17.70 -0.04 7.05
C GLU A 168 17.50 1.48 7.09
N ARG A 169 17.94 2.17 6.04
CA ARG A 169 17.77 3.62 5.92
C ARG A 169 16.31 4.04 5.88
N TRP A 170 15.46 3.24 5.25
CA TRP A 170 14.02 3.47 5.22
C TRP A 170 13.41 3.38 6.63
N LEU A 171 13.77 2.35 7.40
CA LEU A 171 13.34 2.16 8.78
C LEU A 171 13.86 3.27 9.69
N LEU A 172 15.14 3.62 9.62
CA LEU A 172 15.70 4.70 10.45
C LEU A 172 15.02 6.04 10.19
N ARG A 173 14.65 6.34 8.93
CA ARG A 173 13.88 7.54 8.58
C ARG A 173 12.46 7.50 9.13
N LEU A 174 11.79 6.34 9.06
CA LEU A 174 10.47 6.14 9.66
C LEU A 174 10.50 6.43 11.16
N LEU A 175 11.41 5.77 11.89
CA LEU A 175 11.53 5.89 13.35
C LEU A 175 11.94 7.30 13.77
N HIS A 176 12.82 7.96 13.01
CA HIS A 176 13.20 9.35 13.26
C HIS A 176 12.00 10.30 13.13
N LYS A 177 11.14 10.09 12.13
CA LYS A 177 9.94 10.91 11.92
C LYS A 177 8.96 10.75 13.06
N VAL A 178 8.71 9.51 13.49
CA VAL A 178 7.83 9.20 14.61
C VAL A 178 8.35 9.82 15.92
N SER A 179 9.66 9.73 16.18
CA SER A 179 10.26 10.24 17.42
C SER A 179 10.23 11.78 17.55
N LYS A 180 10.00 12.50 16.45
CA LYS A 180 9.93 13.97 16.40
C LYS A 180 8.51 14.51 16.30
N SER A 181 7.51 13.64 16.21
CA SER A 181 6.10 14.02 15.98
C SER A 181 5.35 14.30 17.29
#